data_AF-A0A7Z9WNK8-F1
#
_entry.id   AF-A0A7Z9WNK8-F1
#
_cell.length_a   1.000
_cell.length_b   1.000
_cell.length_c   1.000
_cell.angle_alpha   90.00
_cell.angle_beta   90.00
_cell.angle_gamma   90.00
#
_symmetry.space_group_name_H-M   'P 1'
#
loop_
_entity.id
_entity.type
_entity.pdbx_description
1 polymer ?
#
loop_
_entity_poly.entity_id
_entity_poly.type
_entity_poly.pdbx_seq_one_letter_code
_entity_poly.pdbx_strand_id
1 'polypeptide(L)'
;PPGYVDIIDGQHFENLDLKGLKRKFCEYLAKRSAEATGKFRFPNGYVAAIHDAWSTSRRGGPPLKKSQPHLFPGFGHAILGRGEGKDQIQVHLHFSPLGGHGHNDMLNVIIFAKGHEFVPDFGYTHTLLRAWSASTLGHNTVVIDQKEQYYRRDNHNFGNLLLYDASKPHIQVVEAEGLRAYDRIIKDLKEYRRLVALVAVSEKDAYVVDVFRVKGGRLHDWVIHTAGGPKGEQAQEIEVDLKMKPRRGTLLGKDKKFEDVKLWLDEVPEQRDSEYGLVDNLHVATTSETWRAEMRFPEDKNSTLRLTMLGGEQSEVIVGDAPNPRFANHDPNPPTAIYKAKTKILLVRRRATESTFIALWEPYSESPFIKEARLLKKERGSLALKVGLADGREDYILISPGFDSVIEVEEIKLVGRFGLVRRVKDTVQEMYLLGGSLLRFGSSRLRLPNPPEGIVRNVRSYANGDNEKCLIVETP
;
A
#
# COMPACT_ATOMS: atom_id res chain seq x y z
N PRO A 1 30.62 -17.56 -20.52
CA PRO A 1 31.77 -18.48 -20.37
C PRO A 1 31.91 -19.33 -21.64
N PRO A 2 33.10 -19.81 -22.03
CA PRO A 2 33.20 -20.74 -23.16
C PRO A 2 32.21 -21.90 -23.02
N GLY A 3 31.35 -22.11 -24.02
CA GLY A 3 30.29 -23.13 -23.99
C GLY A 3 28.99 -22.74 -23.26
N TYR A 4 28.85 -21.51 -22.77
CA TYR A 4 27.58 -21.01 -22.22
C TYR A 4 26.57 -20.77 -23.35
N VAL A 5 25.37 -21.30 -23.22
CA VAL A 5 24.24 -21.01 -24.09
C VAL A 5 23.15 -20.43 -23.22
N ASP A 6 22.64 -19.23 -23.55
CA ASP A 6 21.53 -18.66 -22.78
C ASP A 6 20.31 -19.58 -22.85
N ILE A 7 19.72 -19.87 -21.69
CA ILE A 7 18.65 -20.86 -21.58
C ILE A 7 17.30 -20.35 -22.09
N ILE A 8 17.15 -19.04 -22.30
CA ILE A 8 15.91 -18.41 -22.76
C ILE A 8 15.92 -18.29 -24.28
N ASP A 9 17.02 -17.80 -24.85
CA ASP A 9 17.07 -17.45 -26.27
C ASP A 9 18.29 -18.02 -27.03
N GLY A 10 19.13 -18.81 -26.37
CA GLY A 10 20.31 -19.42 -26.97
C GLY A 10 21.43 -18.43 -27.30
N GLN A 11 21.30 -17.14 -26.95
CA GLN A 11 22.31 -16.16 -27.26
C GLN A 11 23.57 -16.38 -26.41
N HIS A 12 24.72 -16.17 -27.04
CA HIS A 12 26.01 -16.19 -26.38
C HIS A 12 26.78 -14.94 -26.76
N PHE A 13 27.12 -14.10 -25.78
CA PHE A 13 27.96 -12.94 -26.01
C PHE A 13 29.42 -13.28 -25.76
N GLU A 14 30.20 -13.47 -26.83
CA GLU A 14 31.65 -13.57 -26.75
C GLU A 14 32.28 -12.19 -26.63
N ASN A 15 33.26 -12.03 -25.72
CA ASN A 15 34.00 -10.78 -25.53
C ASN A 15 33.08 -9.55 -25.36
N LEU A 16 32.01 -9.70 -24.55
CA LEU A 16 31.07 -8.62 -24.24
C LEU A 16 31.80 -7.43 -23.61
N ASP A 17 32.23 -6.51 -24.45
CA ASP A 17 32.90 -5.30 -24.04
C ASP A 17 31.84 -4.26 -23.65
N LEU A 18 31.46 -4.24 -22.37
CA LEU A 18 30.56 -3.21 -21.84
C LEU A 18 31.16 -1.79 -21.96
N LYS A 19 32.48 -1.64 -22.11
CA LYS A 19 33.15 -0.37 -22.40
C LYS A 19 33.10 0.00 -23.89
N GLY A 20 33.03 -1.00 -24.77
CA GLY A 20 32.95 -0.89 -26.23
C GLY A 20 31.52 -0.88 -26.79
N LEU A 21 30.51 -1.24 -25.99
CA LEU A 21 29.11 -0.91 -26.26
C LEU A 21 29.05 0.58 -26.62
N LYS A 22 28.54 0.90 -27.82
CA LYS A 22 28.42 2.29 -28.32
C LYS A 22 28.02 3.18 -27.15
N ARG A 23 28.84 4.17 -26.79
CA ARG A 23 28.60 5.08 -25.65
C ARG A 23 27.13 5.50 -25.53
N LYS A 24 26.52 5.77 -26.69
CA LYS A 24 25.09 6.09 -26.87
C LYS A 24 24.11 5.05 -26.30
N PHE A 25 24.40 3.75 -26.41
CA PHE A 25 23.58 2.68 -25.85
C PHE A 25 23.67 2.60 -24.32
N CYS A 26 24.88 2.70 -23.75
CA CYS A 26 25.06 2.77 -22.29
C CYS A 26 24.43 4.05 -21.72
N GLU A 27 24.60 5.19 -22.39
CA GLU A 27 23.92 6.45 -22.07
C GLU A 27 22.40 6.29 -22.14
N TYR A 28 21.89 5.59 -23.15
CA TYR A 28 20.46 5.30 -23.29
C TYR A 28 19.92 4.42 -22.16
N LEU A 29 20.60 3.32 -21.81
CA LEU A 29 20.20 2.46 -20.70
C LEU A 29 20.25 3.20 -19.36
N ALA A 30 21.34 3.94 -19.11
CA ALA A 30 21.48 4.76 -17.91
C ALA A 30 20.36 5.81 -17.81
N LYS A 31 20.03 6.48 -18.92
CA LYS A 31 18.93 7.43 -18.99
C LYS A 31 17.58 6.76 -18.71
N ARG A 32 17.28 5.62 -19.35
CA ARG A 32 16.04 4.86 -19.13
C ARG A 32 15.91 4.39 -17.68
N SER A 33 17.00 3.90 -17.07
CA SER A 33 17.03 3.52 -15.67
C SER A 33 16.76 4.71 -14.75
N ALA A 34 17.43 5.84 -15.00
CA ALA A 34 17.23 7.06 -14.21
C ALA A 34 15.80 7.61 -14.34
N GLU A 35 15.21 7.57 -15.54
CA GLU A 35 13.81 7.93 -15.79
C GLU A 35 12.83 7.03 -15.02
N ALA A 36 13.09 5.71 -14.98
CA ALA A 36 12.28 4.78 -14.21
C ALA A 36 12.37 5.04 -12.70
N THR A 37 13.59 5.14 -12.16
CA THR A 37 13.81 5.44 -10.72
C THR A 37 13.25 6.81 -10.35
N GLY A 38 13.35 7.80 -11.23
CA GLY A 38 12.84 9.16 -11.00
C GLY A 38 11.32 9.24 -10.80
N LYS A 39 10.56 8.23 -11.26
CA LYS A 39 9.09 8.16 -11.05
C LYS A 39 8.69 7.71 -9.63
N PHE A 40 9.61 7.09 -8.89
CA PHE A 40 9.40 6.70 -7.48
C PHE A 40 9.80 7.81 -6.51
N ARG A 41 10.08 9.01 -7.03
CA ARG A 41 10.57 10.14 -6.23
C ARG A 41 9.42 10.83 -5.51
N PHE A 42 9.59 10.99 -4.21
CA PHE A 42 8.70 11.79 -3.38
C PHE A 42 8.88 13.30 -3.64
N PRO A 43 7.88 14.12 -3.25
CA PRO A 43 7.95 15.58 -3.29
C PRO A 43 9.17 16.18 -2.60
N ASN A 44 9.70 15.57 -1.55
CA ASN A 44 10.90 16.05 -0.84
C ASN A 44 12.24 15.63 -1.50
N GLY A 45 12.18 14.93 -2.64
CA GLY A 45 13.33 14.53 -3.46
C GLY A 45 14.00 13.22 -3.04
N TYR A 46 13.52 12.54 -2.00
CA TYR A 46 13.91 11.16 -1.72
C TYR A 46 13.16 10.19 -2.63
N VAL A 47 13.66 8.97 -2.79
CA VAL A 47 13.00 7.91 -3.54
C VAL A 47 12.28 6.98 -2.56
N ALA A 48 11.08 6.52 -2.92
CA ALA A 48 10.35 5.51 -2.15
C ALA A 48 11.23 4.28 -1.89
N ALA A 49 11.29 3.88 -0.62
CA ALA A 49 12.14 2.79 -0.16
C ALA A 49 11.41 1.45 -0.36
N ILE A 50 11.44 0.91 -1.59
CA ILE A 50 10.79 -0.37 -1.90
C ILE A 50 11.81 -1.49 -1.77
N HIS A 51 11.50 -2.50 -0.96
CA HIS A 51 12.41 -3.59 -0.61
C HIS A 51 13.79 -3.08 -0.16
N ASP A 52 14.90 -3.65 -0.65
CA ASP A 52 16.26 -3.16 -0.34
C ASP A 52 16.65 -1.85 -1.06
N ALA A 53 15.76 -0.87 -1.07
CA ALA A 53 16.08 0.50 -1.42
C ALA A 53 16.41 1.32 -0.18
N TRP A 54 17.42 2.18 -0.27
CA TRP A 54 17.77 3.11 0.80
C TRP A 54 16.74 4.24 0.90
N SER A 55 16.12 4.42 2.07
CA SER A 55 15.21 5.53 2.36
C SER A 55 15.83 6.92 2.21
N THR A 56 17.16 7.02 2.29
CA THR A 56 17.93 8.25 2.11
C THR A 56 18.36 8.49 0.66
N SER A 57 17.98 7.62 -0.27
CA SER A 57 18.35 7.74 -1.68
C SER A 57 17.76 8.99 -2.31
N ARG A 58 18.62 9.82 -2.91
CA ARG A 58 18.25 10.96 -3.77
C ARG A 58 18.61 10.73 -5.24
N ARG A 59 18.90 9.48 -5.62
CA ARG A 59 19.31 9.11 -7.00
C ARG A 59 18.23 9.41 -8.05
N GLY A 60 17.00 9.71 -7.63
CA GLY A 60 15.91 10.10 -8.51
C GLY A 60 15.98 11.54 -9.03
N GLY A 61 16.78 12.45 -8.46
CA GLY A 61 16.89 13.86 -8.88
C GLY A 61 16.32 14.86 -7.85
N PRO A 62 16.12 16.15 -8.22
CA PRO A 62 15.62 17.19 -7.30
C PRO A 62 14.18 16.92 -6.84
N PRO A 63 13.70 17.59 -5.77
CA PRO A 63 12.30 17.56 -5.33
C PRO A 63 11.28 17.55 -6.49
N LEU A 64 10.30 16.65 -6.41
CA LEU A 64 9.29 16.52 -7.46
C LEU A 64 8.38 17.77 -7.47
N LYS A 65 8.21 18.37 -8.64
CA LYS A 65 7.36 19.57 -8.81
C LYS A 65 5.87 19.25 -8.70
N LYS A 66 5.45 18.11 -9.26
CA LYS A 66 4.07 17.65 -9.37
C LYS A 66 4.00 16.13 -9.24
N SER A 67 3.11 15.64 -8.40
CA SER A 67 2.85 14.21 -8.25
C SER A 67 1.89 13.73 -9.33
N GLN A 68 2.16 12.56 -9.89
CA GLN A 68 1.41 11.98 -11.01
C GLN A 68 1.20 10.49 -10.77
N PRO A 69 0.12 9.91 -11.32
CA PRO A 69 -0.08 8.47 -11.25
C PRO A 69 0.93 7.73 -12.14
N HIS A 70 1.39 6.59 -11.67
CA HIS A 70 2.25 5.69 -12.41
C HIS A 70 1.83 4.24 -12.17
N LEU A 71 1.84 3.42 -13.21
CA LEU A 71 1.67 1.98 -13.11
C LEU A 71 2.91 1.28 -13.67
N PHE A 72 3.47 0.38 -12.87
CA PHE A 72 4.58 -0.48 -13.24
C PHE A 72 4.10 -1.93 -13.21
N PRO A 73 3.33 -2.38 -14.22
CA PRO A 73 2.64 -3.66 -14.14
C PRO A 73 3.62 -4.84 -14.10
N GLY A 74 4.75 -4.75 -14.81
CA GLY A 74 5.80 -5.78 -14.78
C GLY A 74 6.60 -5.81 -13.48
N PHE A 75 6.68 -4.69 -12.75
CA PHE A 75 7.29 -4.65 -11.42
C PHE A 75 6.28 -4.95 -10.31
N GLY A 76 4.98 -4.85 -10.58
CA GLY A 76 3.94 -4.96 -9.55
C GLY A 76 3.96 -3.79 -8.57
N HIS A 77 3.80 -2.58 -9.08
CA HIS A 77 3.67 -1.39 -8.23
C HIS A 77 2.81 -0.33 -8.91
N ALA A 78 1.96 0.33 -8.14
CA ALA A 78 1.16 1.46 -8.58
C ALA A 78 1.39 2.65 -7.67
N ILE A 79 1.41 3.84 -8.25
CA ILE A 79 1.45 5.12 -7.57
C ILE A 79 0.19 5.86 -8.00
N LEU A 80 -0.64 6.23 -7.04
CA LEU A 80 -1.67 7.24 -7.21
C LEU A 80 -1.08 8.57 -6.75
N GLY A 81 -1.28 9.66 -7.50
CA GLY A 81 -0.63 10.91 -7.15
C GLY A 81 -1.24 12.13 -7.81
N ARG A 82 -1.25 13.24 -7.08
CA ARG A 82 -1.70 14.56 -7.56
C ARG A 82 -1.11 15.70 -6.73
N GLY A 83 -1.39 16.92 -7.16
CA GLY A 83 -0.99 18.15 -6.47
C GLY A 83 0.39 18.65 -6.87
N GLU A 84 0.72 19.85 -6.41
CA GLU A 84 1.97 20.57 -6.68
C GLU A 84 2.49 21.20 -5.38
N GLY A 85 3.81 21.40 -5.28
CA GLY A 85 4.41 21.97 -4.08
C GLY A 85 4.09 21.17 -2.81
N LYS A 86 3.61 21.86 -1.76
CA LYS A 86 3.25 21.26 -0.46
C LYS A 86 1.94 20.45 -0.48
N ASP A 87 1.10 20.66 -1.48
CA ASP A 87 -0.21 20.01 -1.62
C ASP A 87 -0.12 18.68 -2.40
N GLN A 88 1.10 18.21 -2.64
CA GLN A 88 1.34 16.91 -3.24
C GLN A 88 0.94 15.76 -2.30
N ILE A 89 0.29 14.77 -2.89
CA ILE A 89 0.01 13.47 -2.27
C ILE A 89 0.46 12.36 -3.23
N GLN A 90 1.08 11.33 -2.66
CA GLN A 90 1.37 10.07 -3.34
C GLN A 90 0.91 8.91 -2.45
N VAL A 91 0.22 7.94 -3.04
CA VAL A 91 -0.15 6.69 -2.40
C VAL A 91 0.38 5.55 -3.25
N HIS A 92 1.24 4.75 -2.68
CA HIS A 92 1.86 3.63 -3.37
C HIS A 92 1.16 2.35 -2.95
N LEU A 93 0.88 1.47 -3.90
CA LEU A 93 0.42 0.11 -3.64
C LEU A 93 1.42 -0.87 -4.27
N HIS A 94 1.98 -1.74 -3.45
CA HIS A 94 2.97 -2.70 -3.86
C HIS A 94 2.40 -4.11 -4.01
N PHE A 95 2.75 -4.79 -5.10
CA PHE A 95 2.29 -6.14 -5.43
C PHE A 95 3.30 -6.86 -6.34
N SER A 96 4.59 -6.66 -6.10
CA SER A 96 5.67 -7.15 -6.95
C SER A 96 5.87 -8.65 -6.88
N PRO A 97 6.49 -9.26 -7.90
CA PRO A 97 7.13 -10.54 -7.71
C PRO A 97 8.26 -10.41 -6.68
N LEU A 98 8.29 -11.34 -5.73
CA LEU A 98 9.35 -11.47 -4.76
C LEU A 98 10.57 -12.13 -5.41
N GLY A 99 11.74 -11.51 -5.22
CA GLY A 99 13.02 -11.98 -5.75
C GLY A 99 14.16 -11.77 -4.76
N GLY A 100 15.41 -11.92 -5.22
CA GLY A 100 16.57 -11.51 -4.43
C GLY A 100 16.43 -10.04 -4.00
N HIS A 101 16.77 -9.74 -2.75
CA HIS A 101 16.56 -8.42 -2.12
C HIS A 101 15.10 -7.99 -1.91
N GLY A 102 14.12 -8.87 -2.09
CA GLY A 102 12.71 -8.61 -1.78
C GLY A 102 12.39 -8.68 -0.28
N HIS A 103 11.26 -8.11 0.11
CA HIS A 103 10.67 -8.17 1.45
C HIS A 103 9.30 -8.89 1.43
N ASN A 104 8.82 -9.38 2.58
CA ASN A 104 7.49 -9.96 2.74
C ASN A 104 6.39 -8.87 2.82
N ASP A 105 6.29 -8.06 1.77
CA ASP A 105 5.56 -6.79 1.76
C ASP A 105 4.44 -6.76 0.70
N MET A 106 3.92 -7.93 0.32
CA MET A 106 2.80 -8.03 -0.62
C MET A 106 1.61 -7.21 -0.11
N LEU A 107 1.09 -6.34 -0.97
CA LEU A 107 0.02 -5.37 -0.69
C LEU A 107 0.38 -4.27 0.33
N ASN A 108 1.66 -3.99 0.54
CA ASN A 108 2.12 -2.84 1.32
C ASN A 108 1.64 -1.50 0.72
N VAL A 109 1.36 -0.52 1.59
CA VAL A 109 1.04 0.86 1.21
C VAL A 109 2.12 1.82 1.71
N ILE A 110 2.39 2.86 0.93
CA ILE A 110 3.19 4.02 1.37
C ILE A 110 2.37 5.28 1.12
N ILE A 111 2.31 6.18 2.10
CA ILE A 111 1.56 7.44 2.00
C ILE A 111 2.51 8.62 2.24
N PHE A 112 2.70 9.42 1.19
CA PHE A 112 3.33 10.72 1.26
C PHE A 112 2.27 11.81 1.11
N ALA A 113 2.23 12.78 2.01
CA ALA A 113 1.36 13.95 1.90
C ALA A 113 1.89 15.13 2.72
N LYS A 114 1.49 16.34 2.36
CA LYS A 114 1.80 17.58 3.12
C LYS A 114 3.28 17.70 3.50
N GLY A 115 4.17 17.33 2.57
CA GLY A 115 5.63 17.43 2.72
C GLY A 115 6.32 16.24 3.40
N HIS A 116 5.57 15.28 3.94
CA HIS A 116 6.11 14.17 4.72
C HIS A 116 5.66 12.80 4.23
N GLU A 117 6.52 11.80 4.47
CA GLU A 117 6.18 10.38 4.34
C GLU A 117 5.57 9.92 5.68
N PHE A 118 4.24 9.93 5.77
CA PHE A 118 3.53 9.63 7.01
C PHE A 118 3.47 8.13 7.31
N VAL A 119 3.21 7.32 6.29
CA VAL A 119 3.18 5.85 6.36
C VAL A 119 4.28 5.35 5.44
N PRO A 120 5.49 5.08 5.96
CA PRO A 120 6.66 4.74 5.16
C PRO A 120 6.82 3.22 4.99
N ASP A 121 7.66 2.81 4.05
CA ASP A 121 8.33 1.53 4.11
C ASP A 121 9.74 1.73 4.67
N PHE A 122 10.25 0.86 5.54
CA PHE A 122 11.57 1.07 6.13
C PHE A 122 12.69 1.01 5.09
N GLY A 123 12.54 0.17 4.06
CA GLY A 123 13.57 -0.09 3.07
C GLY A 123 14.76 -0.87 3.63
N TYR A 124 15.91 -0.75 2.95
CA TYR A 124 17.12 -1.47 3.33
C TYR A 124 17.72 -0.99 4.65
N THR A 125 18.26 -1.95 5.41
CA THR A 125 19.20 -1.69 6.49
C THR A 125 20.34 -2.69 6.45
N HIS A 126 21.53 -2.25 6.81
CA HIS A 126 22.71 -3.09 6.99
C HIS A 126 22.88 -3.57 8.44
N THR A 127 21.91 -3.25 9.32
CA THR A 127 21.96 -3.53 10.76
C THR A 127 21.30 -4.86 11.12
N LEU A 128 21.31 -5.20 12.42
CA LEU A 128 20.59 -6.38 12.94
C LEU A 128 19.07 -6.36 12.71
N LEU A 129 18.52 -5.23 12.26
CA LEU A 129 17.10 -5.06 11.95
C LEU A 129 16.72 -5.48 10.53
N ARG A 130 17.63 -6.05 9.73
CA ARG A 130 17.33 -6.44 8.35
C ARG A 130 16.18 -7.45 8.24
N ALA A 131 16.09 -8.48 9.09
CA ALA A 131 14.93 -9.38 9.13
C ALA A 131 13.66 -8.68 9.58
N TRP A 132 13.72 -7.72 10.51
CA TRP A 132 12.55 -6.88 10.83
C TRP A 132 12.11 -6.07 9.62
N SER A 133 13.03 -5.43 8.91
CA SER A 133 12.72 -4.70 7.68
C SER A 133 12.21 -5.61 6.56
N ALA A 134 12.52 -6.90 6.58
CA ALA A 134 12.07 -7.88 5.59
C ALA A 134 10.77 -8.59 5.97
N SER A 135 10.36 -8.56 7.24
CA SER A 135 9.24 -9.36 7.75
C SER A 135 7.89 -8.73 7.41
N THR A 136 6.84 -9.55 7.41
CA THR A 136 5.49 -9.10 7.08
C THR A 136 4.98 -8.10 8.11
N LEU A 137 5.27 -8.35 9.39
CA LEU A 137 4.89 -7.43 10.47
C LEU A 137 5.60 -6.07 10.34
N GLY A 138 6.76 -6.01 9.69
CA GLY A 138 7.51 -4.79 9.40
C GLY A 138 6.91 -3.89 8.31
N HIS A 139 5.83 -4.30 7.64
CA HIS A 139 5.23 -3.56 6.52
C HIS A 139 3.79 -3.13 6.80
N ASN A 140 3.30 -2.18 6.01
CA ASN A 140 1.94 -1.65 6.13
C ASN A 140 0.94 -2.52 5.36
N THR A 141 0.76 -3.77 5.80
CA THR A 141 -0.12 -4.78 5.18
C THR A 141 -0.91 -5.56 6.23
N VAL A 142 -1.60 -6.63 5.85
CA VAL A 142 -2.30 -7.54 6.78
C VAL A 142 -1.51 -8.80 7.04
N VAL A 143 -1.22 -9.11 8.31
CA VAL A 143 -0.62 -10.38 8.73
C VAL A 143 -1.71 -11.39 9.08
N ILE A 144 -1.59 -12.63 8.60
CA ILE A 144 -2.53 -13.72 8.90
C ILE A 144 -1.91 -14.71 9.89
N ASP A 145 -2.63 -15.02 10.98
CA ASP A 145 -2.24 -16.00 12.00
C ASP A 145 -0.84 -15.77 12.60
N GLN A 146 -0.37 -14.52 12.61
CA GLN A 146 0.99 -14.14 13.03
C GLN A 146 2.10 -14.83 12.20
N LYS A 147 1.78 -15.23 10.96
CA LYS A 147 2.71 -15.90 10.06
C LYS A 147 3.26 -14.94 9.02
N GLU A 148 4.53 -15.16 8.69
CA GLU A 148 5.19 -14.52 7.56
C GLU A 148 4.52 -14.90 6.24
N GLN A 149 4.57 -13.98 5.28
CA GLN A 149 4.33 -14.29 3.87
C GLN A 149 5.40 -15.25 3.34
N TYR A 150 5.08 -15.90 2.24
CA TYR A 150 5.95 -16.88 1.61
C TYR A 150 7.21 -16.25 1.02
N TYR A 151 8.31 -16.34 1.77
CA TYR A 151 9.63 -15.90 1.35
C TYR A 151 10.44 -17.08 0.80
N ARG A 152 10.33 -17.36 -0.51
CA ARG A 152 11.30 -18.23 -1.20
C ARG A 152 11.71 -17.60 -2.52
N ARG A 153 12.96 -17.85 -2.91
CA ARG A 153 13.53 -17.48 -4.23
C ARG A 153 13.00 -18.40 -5.33
N ASP A 154 11.68 -18.60 -5.38
CA ASP A 154 11.00 -19.22 -6.50
C ASP A 154 10.13 -18.18 -7.22
N ASN A 155 9.65 -18.49 -8.42
CA ASN A 155 8.80 -17.58 -9.18
C ASN A 155 7.32 -17.64 -8.72
N HIS A 156 7.03 -18.10 -7.49
CA HIS A 156 5.65 -18.29 -7.03
C HIS A 156 5.03 -16.99 -6.54
N ASN A 157 5.75 -16.20 -5.74
CA ASN A 157 5.14 -15.09 -5.03
C ASN A 157 5.12 -13.82 -5.89
N PHE A 158 3.95 -13.51 -6.47
CA PHE A 158 3.67 -12.28 -7.21
C PHE A 158 2.19 -11.90 -7.10
N GLY A 159 1.90 -10.60 -7.15
CA GLY A 159 0.54 -10.08 -7.10
C GLY A 159 -0.11 -9.93 -8.47
N ASN A 160 -1.45 -9.92 -8.48
CA ASN A 160 -2.26 -9.67 -9.68
C ASN A 160 -2.88 -8.28 -9.60
N LEU A 161 -2.72 -7.46 -10.64
CA LEU A 161 -3.49 -6.23 -10.79
C LEU A 161 -4.94 -6.57 -11.18
N LEU A 162 -5.92 -6.17 -10.36
CA LEU A 162 -7.33 -6.47 -10.59
C LEU A 162 -8.12 -5.30 -11.17
N LEU A 163 -7.77 -4.07 -10.79
CA LEU A 163 -8.45 -2.85 -11.20
C LEU A 163 -7.45 -1.71 -11.24
N TYR A 164 -7.49 -0.88 -12.29
CA TYR A 164 -6.70 0.34 -12.35
C TYR A 164 -7.36 1.37 -13.25
N ASP A 165 -7.54 2.57 -12.74
CA ASP A 165 -7.78 3.76 -13.55
C ASP A 165 -7.24 4.99 -12.84
N ALA A 166 -6.40 5.73 -13.52
CA ALA A 166 -5.90 7.02 -13.08
C ALA A 166 -6.02 8.08 -14.19
N SER A 167 -6.92 7.84 -15.16
CA SER A 167 -7.17 8.73 -16.29
C SER A 167 -7.94 10.00 -15.89
N LYS A 168 -8.53 10.02 -14.69
CA LYS A 168 -9.33 11.13 -14.19
C LYS A 168 -8.57 11.88 -13.08
N PRO A 169 -8.54 13.23 -13.12
CA PRO A 169 -7.86 14.01 -12.10
C PRO A 169 -8.58 14.02 -10.74
N HIS A 170 -9.90 13.76 -10.72
CA HIS A 170 -10.72 13.80 -9.51
C HIS A 170 -10.78 12.46 -8.76
N ILE A 171 -10.44 11.35 -9.41
CA ILE A 171 -10.46 10.01 -8.83
C ILE A 171 -9.40 9.14 -9.51
N GLN A 172 -8.64 8.42 -8.70
CA GLN A 172 -7.71 7.39 -9.17
C GLN A 172 -7.94 6.13 -8.32
N VAL A 173 -7.97 4.95 -8.94
CA VAL A 173 -8.28 3.69 -8.27
C VAL A 173 -7.26 2.64 -8.69
N VAL A 174 -6.79 1.86 -7.73
CA VAL A 174 -6.03 0.63 -7.96
C VAL A 174 -6.51 -0.46 -7.02
N GLU A 175 -6.63 -1.68 -7.51
CA GLU A 175 -6.85 -2.88 -6.70
C GLU A 175 -5.88 -3.98 -7.14
N ALA A 176 -5.23 -4.62 -6.18
CA ALA A 176 -4.36 -5.76 -6.42
C ALA A 176 -4.64 -6.90 -5.43
N GLU A 177 -4.40 -8.13 -5.88
CA GLU A 177 -4.48 -9.36 -5.09
C GLU A 177 -3.09 -9.95 -4.86
N GLY A 178 -2.87 -10.51 -3.69
CA GLY A 178 -1.61 -11.12 -3.27
C GLY A 178 -1.77 -12.54 -2.71
N LEU A 179 -2.72 -13.35 -3.21
CA LEU A 179 -3.00 -14.70 -2.67
C LEU A 179 -1.74 -15.57 -2.55
N ARG A 180 -0.81 -15.47 -3.51
CA ARG A 180 0.42 -16.25 -3.57
C ARG A 180 1.41 -15.95 -2.44
N ALA A 181 1.20 -14.85 -1.73
CA ALA A 181 1.96 -14.54 -0.53
C ALA A 181 1.59 -15.45 0.65
N TYR A 182 0.41 -16.07 0.65
CA TYR A 182 -0.07 -16.89 1.78
C TYR A 182 -0.67 -18.24 1.39
N ASP A 183 -0.93 -18.53 0.11
CA ASP A 183 -1.61 -19.76 -0.34
C ASP A 183 -0.88 -21.06 0.06
N ARG A 184 0.44 -21.02 0.22
CA ARG A 184 1.26 -22.14 0.73
C ARG A 184 1.34 -22.21 2.26
N ILE A 185 0.81 -21.22 2.97
CA ILE A 185 0.95 -21.02 4.43
C ILE A 185 -0.40 -21.14 5.15
N ILE A 186 -1.47 -20.63 4.53
CA ILE A 186 -2.84 -20.59 5.04
C ILE A 186 -3.70 -21.50 4.15
N LYS A 187 -4.01 -22.69 4.66
CA LYS A 187 -4.66 -23.76 3.87
C LYS A 187 -6.03 -23.39 3.32
N ASP A 188 -6.77 -22.55 4.04
CA ASP A 188 -8.13 -22.14 3.71
C ASP A 188 -8.20 -20.71 3.12
N LEU A 189 -7.08 -20.16 2.65
CA LEU A 189 -7.03 -18.84 2.02
C LEU A 189 -7.95 -18.79 0.78
N LYS A 190 -8.81 -17.78 0.74
CA LYS A 190 -9.73 -17.49 -0.38
C LYS A 190 -9.62 -16.06 -0.86
N GLU A 191 -9.13 -15.13 -0.04
CA GLU A 191 -9.03 -13.73 -0.41
C GLU A 191 -7.88 -13.07 0.34
N TYR A 192 -7.06 -12.30 -0.38
CA TYR A 192 -6.03 -11.42 0.15
C TYR A 192 -5.79 -10.31 -0.88
N ARG A 193 -6.54 -9.22 -0.78
CA ARG A 193 -6.53 -8.13 -1.77
C ARG A 193 -6.75 -6.77 -1.13
N ARG A 194 -6.22 -5.75 -1.78
CA ARG A 194 -6.27 -4.36 -1.32
C ARG A 194 -6.69 -3.44 -2.45
N LEU A 195 -7.70 -2.63 -2.21
CA LEU A 195 -8.11 -1.52 -3.06
C LEU A 195 -7.71 -0.21 -2.41
N VAL A 196 -7.11 0.67 -3.21
CA VAL A 196 -6.77 2.03 -2.83
C VAL A 196 -7.39 2.98 -3.86
N ALA A 197 -8.14 3.98 -3.39
CA ALA A 197 -8.70 5.03 -4.23
C ALA A 197 -8.33 6.41 -3.69
N LEU A 198 -7.78 7.28 -4.54
CA LEU A 198 -7.43 8.66 -4.23
C LEU A 198 -8.52 9.60 -4.77
N VAL A 199 -9.26 10.24 -3.88
CA VAL A 199 -10.41 11.11 -4.20
C VAL A 199 -10.02 12.57 -4.00
N ALA A 200 -10.03 13.36 -5.07
CA ALA A 200 -9.75 14.78 -4.98
C ALA A 200 -10.93 15.54 -4.35
N VAL A 201 -10.65 16.45 -3.44
CA VAL A 201 -11.62 17.36 -2.81
C VAL A 201 -11.47 18.77 -3.36
N SER A 202 -10.25 19.27 -3.45
CA SER A 202 -9.93 20.59 -3.99
C SER A 202 -8.61 20.51 -4.78
N GLU A 203 -8.09 21.63 -5.27
CA GLU A 203 -6.71 21.66 -5.78
C GLU A 203 -5.71 21.18 -4.71
N LYS A 204 -5.94 21.54 -3.44
CA LYS A 204 -5.03 21.31 -2.32
C LYS A 204 -5.25 19.99 -1.58
N ASP A 205 -6.47 19.48 -1.60
CA ASP A 205 -6.92 18.43 -0.70
C ASP A 205 -7.46 17.23 -1.45
N ALA A 206 -7.12 16.06 -0.93
CA ALA A 206 -7.60 14.77 -1.39
C ALA A 206 -7.51 13.79 -0.23
N TYR A 207 -8.41 12.81 -0.19
CA TYR A 207 -8.36 11.72 0.77
C TYR A 207 -8.20 10.38 0.05
N VAL A 208 -7.80 9.36 0.80
CA VAL A 208 -7.61 8.01 0.29
C VAL A 208 -8.63 7.08 0.93
N VAL A 209 -9.27 6.25 0.14
CA VAL A 209 -10.06 5.10 0.60
C VAL A 209 -9.19 3.86 0.46
N ASP A 210 -8.98 3.14 1.55
CA ASP A 210 -8.15 1.94 1.60
C ASP A 210 -8.99 0.78 2.16
N VAL A 211 -9.23 -0.22 1.31
CA VAL A 211 -10.04 -1.40 1.64
C VAL A 211 -9.19 -2.64 1.50
N PHE A 212 -8.93 -3.30 2.62
CA PHE A 212 -8.22 -4.58 2.65
C PHE A 212 -9.21 -5.70 2.96
N ARG A 213 -9.30 -6.70 2.08
CA ARG A 213 -10.14 -7.89 2.25
C ARG A 213 -9.27 -9.12 2.45
N VAL A 214 -9.60 -9.89 3.47
CA VAL A 214 -8.93 -11.15 3.80
C VAL A 214 -9.96 -12.22 4.18
N LYS A 215 -9.78 -13.43 3.64
CA LYS A 215 -10.62 -14.60 3.94
C LYS A 215 -9.76 -15.86 4.00
N GLY A 216 -9.82 -16.56 5.13
CA GLY A 216 -8.94 -17.69 5.50
C GLY A 216 -8.05 -17.34 6.69
N GLY A 217 -7.58 -18.34 7.44
CA GLY A 217 -6.93 -18.11 8.74
C GLY A 217 -7.94 -17.76 9.84
N ARG A 218 -7.44 -17.36 11.01
CA ARG A 218 -8.26 -17.11 12.22
C ARG A 218 -7.95 -15.80 12.94
N LEU A 219 -6.84 -15.16 12.60
CA LEU A 219 -6.41 -13.89 13.15
C LEU A 219 -5.83 -13.00 12.05
N HIS A 220 -6.32 -11.78 11.94
CA HIS A 220 -5.87 -10.78 10.98
C HIS A 220 -5.38 -9.55 11.73
N ASP A 221 -4.14 -9.16 11.50
CA ASP A 221 -3.57 -7.91 12.00
C ASP A 221 -3.35 -6.97 10.82
N TRP A 222 -4.17 -5.93 10.69
CA TRP A 222 -3.89 -4.83 9.76
C TRP A 222 -2.90 -3.88 10.41
N VAL A 223 -1.77 -3.61 9.75
CA VAL A 223 -0.61 -2.96 10.34
C VAL A 223 -0.26 -1.70 9.57
N ILE A 224 0.14 -0.66 10.31
CA ILE A 224 0.86 0.51 9.78
C ILE A 224 1.99 0.92 10.70
N HIS A 225 3.00 1.56 10.13
CA HIS A 225 4.17 2.08 10.83
C HIS A 225 4.32 3.58 10.62
N THR A 226 4.99 4.23 11.57
CA THR A 226 5.70 5.48 11.34
C THR A 226 7.19 5.19 11.11
N ALA A 227 7.97 6.20 10.75
CA ALA A 227 9.43 6.03 10.78
C ALA A 227 10.21 7.28 11.18
N GLY A 228 9.61 8.48 11.20
CA GLY A 228 10.35 9.71 11.51
C GLY A 228 11.16 10.24 10.33
N GLY A 229 10.59 10.18 9.13
CA GLY A 229 11.19 10.67 7.91
C GLY A 229 12.28 9.77 7.31
N PRO A 230 13.05 10.27 6.32
CA PRO A 230 13.96 9.45 5.51
C PRO A 230 15.10 8.79 6.30
N LYS A 231 15.58 9.46 7.36
CA LYS A 231 16.63 8.96 8.26
C LYS A 231 16.11 8.42 9.59
N GLY A 232 14.80 8.53 9.81
CA GLY A 232 14.16 8.16 11.06
C GLY A 232 14.50 9.01 12.29
N GLU A 233 15.05 10.21 12.08
CA GLU A 233 15.46 11.14 13.14
C GLU A 233 14.38 12.16 13.51
N GLN A 234 13.29 12.27 12.72
CA GLN A 234 12.22 13.23 12.96
C GLN A 234 11.21 12.65 13.94
N ALA A 235 10.78 13.44 14.93
CA ALA A 235 9.70 13.03 15.80
C ALA A 235 8.41 12.83 14.99
N GLN A 236 7.74 11.70 15.19
CA GLN A 236 6.46 11.39 14.56
C GLN A 236 5.59 10.66 15.57
N GLU A 237 4.42 11.22 15.84
CA GLU A 237 3.51 10.75 16.89
C GLU A 237 2.27 10.09 16.27
N ILE A 238 1.62 9.20 17.04
CA ILE A 238 0.29 8.66 16.74
C ILE A 238 -0.58 8.86 17.97
N GLU A 239 -1.70 9.57 17.81
CA GLU A 239 -2.74 9.70 18.82
C GLU A 239 -4.01 9.00 18.35
N VAL A 240 -4.64 8.20 19.21
CA VAL A 240 -5.88 7.46 18.91
C VAL A 240 -7.01 8.03 19.76
N ASP A 241 -8.18 8.29 19.18
CA ASP A 241 -9.35 8.86 19.87
C ASP A 241 -10.13 7.86 20.77
N LEU A 242 -9.49 6.75 21.11
CA LEU A 242 -10.01 5.71 21.98
C LEU A 242 -9.37 5.81 23.38
N LYS A 243 -10.10 5.32 24.40
CA LYS A 243 -9.54 5.17 25.74
C LYS A 243 -8.58 3.98 25.80
N MET A 244 -7.34 4.21 25.38
CA MET A 244 -6.28 3.19 25.36
C MET A 244 -5.80 2.85 26.78
N LYS A 245 -5.51 1.58 27.03
CA LYS A 245 -4.97 1.08 28.31
C LYS A 245 -3.63 0.39 28.09
N PRO A 246 -2.63 0.57 28.97
CA PRO A 246 -1.37 -0.14 28.85
C PRO A 246 -1.58 -1.66 28.96
N ARG A 247 -0.84 -2.42 28.15
CA ARG A 247 -0.79 -3.89 28.18
C ARG A 247 0.66 -4.33 28.39
N ARG A 248 0.89 -5.13 29.43
CA ARG A 248 2.22 -5.67 29.76
C ARG A 248 2.69 -6.68 28.71
N GLY A 249 4.00 -6.66 28.42
CA GLY A 249 4.68 -7.62 27.56
C GLY A 249 4.84 -7.11 26.13
N THR A 250 5.00 -8.06 25.21
CA THR A 250 5.16 -7.81 23.77
C THR A 250 3.91 -8.27 23.01
N LEU A 251 3.83 -8.02 21.69
CA LEU A 251 2.71 -8.56 20.91
C LEU A 251 2.69 -10.08 20.88
N LEU A 252 3.84 -10.73 21.13
CA LEU A 252 3.97 -12.19 21.22
C LEU A 252 3.41 -12.76 22.53
N GLY A 253 3.38 -11.95 23.59
CA GLY A 253 2.76 -12.32 24.86
C GLY A 253 3.33 -11.58 26.07
N LYS A 254 2.63 -11.74 27.21
CA LYS A 254 2.95 -11.05 28.48
C LYS A 254 4.37 -11.28 29.01
N ASP A 255 4.91 -12.47 28.79
CA ASP A 255 6.18 -12.95 29.37
C ASP A 255 7.16 -13.43 28.28
N LYS A 256 6.86 -13.14 26.99
CA LYS A 256 7.70 -13.52 25.86
C LYS A 256 8.46 -12.31 25.34
N LYS A 257 9.78 -12.41 25.28
CA LYS A 257 10.65 -11.43 24.65
C LYS A 257 11.25 -12.05 23.39
N PHE A 258 11.71 -11.18 22.48
CA PHE A 258 12.56 -11.60 21.39
C PHE A 258 13.96 -11.92 21.96
N GLU A 259 14.44 -13.14 21.78
CA GLU A 259 15.71 -13.65 22.35
C GLU A 259 16.73 -14.00 21.26
N ASP A 260 16.29 -14.21 20.02
CA ASP A 260 17.17 -14.57 18.90
C ASP A 260 17.94 -13.37 18.30
N VAL A 261 19.03 -12.98 18.96
CA VAL A 261 20.00 -11.98 18.47
C VAL A 261 21.17 -12.61 17.69
N LYS A 262 21.12 -13.91 17.38
CA LYS A 262 22.23 -14.60 16.70
C LYS A 262 21.96 -14.63 15.19
N LEU A 263 22.95 -14.14 14.45
CA LEU A 263 23.19 -14.31 13.00
C LEU A 263 22.83 -13.13 12.08
N TRP A 264 23.69 -13.00 11.07
CA TRP A 264 23.62 -12.10 9.94
C TRP A 264 22.38 -12.41 9.08
N LEU A 265 21.77 -11.36 8.53
CA LEU A 265 20.35 -11.31 8.17
C LEU A 265 20.07 -11.38 6.67
N ASP A 266 20.51 -12.45 6.03
CA ASP A 266 20.15 -12.65 4.62
C ASP A 266 19.03 -13.70 4.44
N GLU A 267 18.61 -14.35 5.52
CA GLU A 267 17.53 -15.34 5.51
C GLU A 267 16.64 -15.14 6.75
N VAL A 268 15.32 -15.21 6.59
CA VAL A 268 14.38 -15.42 7.70
C VAL A 268 14.35 -16.93 7.93
N PRO A 269 15.14 -17.50 8.86
CA PRO A 269 15.21 -18.94 9.03
C PRO A 269 13.92 -19.43 9.66
N GLU A 270 13.47 -20.64 9.31
CA GLU A 270 12.25 -21.26 9.85
C GLU A 270 12.26 -21.45 11.40
N GLN A 271 13.39 -21.18 12.08
CA GLN A 271 13.61 -21.38 13.52
C GLN A 271 13.84 -20.09 14.33
N ARG A 272 13.63 -18.90 13.75
CA ARG A 272 13.78 -17.61 14.46
C ARG A 272 12.58 -17.29 15.35
N ASP A 273 12.82 -16.56 16.43
CA ASP A 273 11.74 -15.97 17.25
C ASP A 273 10.83 -15.05 16.42
N SER A 274 9.54 -15.06 16.71
CA SER A 274 8.57 -14.21 16.00
C SER A 274 8.84 -12.72 16.23
N GLU A 275 8.81 -11.93 15.16
CA GLU A 275 8.97 -10.48 15.16
C GLU A 275 7.94 -9.76 16.04
N TYR A 276 6.82 -10.41 16.38
CA TYR A 276 5.87 -9.95 17.38
C TYR A 276 6.52 -9.69 18.76
N GLY A 277 7.64 -10.37 19.06
CA GLY A 277 8.42 -10.16 20.28
C GLY A 277 9.23 -8.86 20.31
N LEU A 278 9.40 -8.18 19.17
CA LEU A 278 10.14 -6.91 19.05
C LEU A 278 9.28 -5.68 19.32
N VAL A 279 7.94 -5.86 19.36
CA VAL A 279 6.98 -4.79 19.60
C VAL A 279 6.52 -4.81 21.05
N ASP A 280 6.81 -3.72 21.75
CA ASP A 280 6.56 -3.52 23.18
C ASP A 280 5.84 -2.17 23.45
N ASN A 281 5.81 -1.73 24.70
CA ASN A 281 5.14 -0.50 25.14
C ASN A 281 3.67 -0.38 24.68
N LEU A 282 2.94 -1.48 24.82
CA LEU A 282 1.63 -1.65 24.20
C LEU A 282 0.54 -0.85 24.91
N HIS A 283 -0.28 -0.17 24.12
CA HIS A 283 -1.51 0.47 24.54
C HIS A 283 -2.65 -0.09 23.69
N VAL A 284 -3.74 -0.51 24.33
CA VAL A 284 -4.82 -1.25 23.68
C VAL A 284 -6.20 -0.71 24.00
N ALA A 285 -7.11 -0.78 23.03
CA ALA A 285 -8.54 -0.61 23.22
C ALA A 285 -9.29 -1.66 22.39
N THR A 286 -10.52 -1.98 22.79
CA THR A 286 -11.43 -2.81 22.01
C THR A 286 -12.63 -1.97 21.61
N THR A 287 -12.99 -2.01 20.34
CA THR A 287 -14.15 -1.27 19.82
C THR A 287 -14.76 -1.98 18.62
N SER A 288 -16.07 -1.79 18.42
CA SER A 288 -16.78 -2.07 17.16
C SER A 288 -17.13 -0.78 16.40
N GLU A 289 -16.95 0.37 17.03
CA GLU A 289 -17.31 1.68 16.49
C GLU A 289 -16.23 2.22 15.56
N THR A 290 -16.62 3.16 14.70
CA THR A 290 -15.66 3.96 13.93
C THR A 290 -14.79 4.78 14.89
N TRP A 291 -13.49 4.81 14.63
CA TRP A 291 -12.51 5.54 15.44
C TRP A 291 -11.45 6.19 14.55
N ARG A 292 -10.65 7.08 15.14
CA ARG A 292 -9.64 7.87 14.42
C ARG A 292 -8.27 7.76 15.08
N ALA A 293 -7.24 7.88 14.25
CA ALA A 293 -5.90 8.18 14.70
C ALA A 293 -5.32 9.37 13.92
N GLU A 294 -4.49 10.17 14.56
CA GLU A 294 -3.78 11.27 13.94
C GLU A 294 -2.28 11.05 14.04
N MET A 295 -1.63 11.10 12.88
CA MET A 295 -0.19 11.04 12.74
C MET A 295 0.34 12.45 12.49
N ARG A 296 1.29 12.90 13.30
CA ARG A 296 1.78 14.28 13.28
C ARG A 296 3.31 14.31 13.35
N PHE A 297 3.90 15.26 12.65
CA PHE A 297 5.28 15.68 12.87
C PHE A 297 5.26 16.91 13.77
N PRO A 298 5.64 16.82 15.07
CA PRO A 298 5.49 17.94 16.02
C PRO A 298 6.18 19.24 15.58
N GLU A 299 7.27 19.11 14.83
CA GLU A 299 8.04 20.23 14.27
C GLU A 299 7.36 20.91 13.06
N ASP A 300 6.34 20.27 12.47
CA ASP A 300 5.54 20.82 11.37
C ASP A 300 4.04 20.76 11.69
N LYS A 301 3.57 21.81 12.35
CA LYS A 301 2.16 21.98 12.76
C LYS A 301 1.17 22.02 11.60
N ASN A 302 1.63 22.19 10.36
CA ASN A 302 0.81 22.23 9.15
C ASN A 302 0.83 20.90 8.39
N SER A 303 1.20 19.82 9.06
CA SER A 303 1.23 18.47 8.50
C SER A 303 0.54 17.50 9.46
N THR A 304 -0.58 16.94 9.02
CA THR A 304 -1.26 15.87 9.77
C THR A 304 -1.85 14.88 8.78
N LEU A 305 -1.73 13.59 9.10
CA LEU A 305 -2.48 12.53 8.44
C LEU A 305 -3.45 11.94 9.45
N ARG A 306 -4.74 12.10 9.20
CA ARG A 306 -5.77 11.42 9.99
C ARG A 306 -6.18 10.12 9.30
N LEU A 307 -6.13 9.04 10.06
CA LEU A 307 -6.79 7.77 9.77
C LEU A 307 -8.19 7.80 10.37
N THR A 308 -9.22 7.47 9.59
CA THR A 308 -10.53 7.05 10.11
C THR A 308 -10.74 5.59 9.76
N MET A 309 -10.79 4.71 10.75
CA MET A 309 -11.08 3.29 10.56
C MET A 309 -12.58 3.06 10.79
N LEU A 310 -13.31 2.64 9.76
CA LEU A 310 -14.75 2.39 9.90
C LEU A 310 -15.02 1.17 10.79
N GLY A 311 -16.03 1.33 11.64
CA GLY A 311 -16.53 0.29 12.53
C GLY A 311 -17.37 -0.78 11.82
N GLY A 312 -18.11 -1.55 12.61
CA GLY A 312 -18.98 -2.65 12.17
C GLY A 312 -18.43 -4.05 12.47
N GLU A 313 -17.17 -4.15 12.88
CA GLU A 313 -16.53 -5.39 13.31
C GLU A 313 -15.73 -5.16 14.59
N GLN A 314 -15.93 -6.01 15.60
CA GLN A 314 -15.18 -5.93 16.85
C GLN A 314 -13.68 -6.11 16.56
N SER A 315 -12.90 -5.12 16.98
CA SER A 315 -11.46 -5.04 16.73
C SER A 315 -10.72 -4.70 18.03
N GLU A 316 -9.54 -5.28 18.21
CA GLU A 316 -8.55 -4.80 19.17
C GLU A 316 -7.62 -3.82 18.45
N VAL A 317 -7.63 -2.56 18.89
CA VAL A 317 -6.74 -1.50 18.38
C VAL A 317 -5.52 -1.45 19.29
N ILE A 318 -4.32 -1.53 18.73
CA ILE A 318 -3.06 -1.63 19.47
C ILE A 318 -2.09 -0.59 18.94
N VAL A 319 -1.55 0.26 19.81
CA VAL A 319 -0.38 1.10 19.54
C VAL A 319 0.79 0.56 20.34
N GLY A 320 1.97 0.47 19.73
CA GLY A 320 3.20 0.04 20.41
C GLY A 320 4.44 0.67 19.82
N ASP A 321 5.58 0.30 20.40
CA ASP A 321 6.90 0.69 19.92
C ASP A 321 7.54 -0.47 19.15
N ALA A 322 7.77 -0.26 17.85
CA ALA A 322 8.43 -1.19 16.95
C ALA A 322 9.86 -0.72 16.62
N PRO A 323 10.77 -1.60 16.17
CA PRO A 323 12.09 -1.18 15.74
C PRO A 323 12.05 -0.18 14.56
N ASN A 324 13.00 0.75 14.53
CA ASN A 324 13.18 1.73 13.46
C ASN A 324 14.51 1.52 12.72
N PRO A 325 14.53 0.71 11.65
CA PRO A 325 15.73 0.47 10.83
C PRO A 325 16.35 1.75 10.25
N ARG A 326 15.52 2.74 9.90
CA ARG A 326 16.01 3.99 9.29
C ARG A 326 16.88 4.77 10.26
N PHE A 327 16.44 4.89 11.52
CA PHE A 327 17.24 5.52 12.58
C PHE A 327 18.48 4.68 12.93
N ALA A 328 18.33 3.35 12.98
CA ALA A 328 19.43 2.45 13.32
C ALA A 328 20.59 2.49 12.30
N ASN A 329 20.35 2.87 11.04
CA ASN A 329 21.38 2.96 10.00
C ASN A 329 22.52 3.95 10.32
N HIS A 330 22.37 4.81 11.34
CA HIS A 330 23.43 5.69 11.82
C HIS A 330 24.46 4.98 12.72
N ASP A 331 24.15 3.78 13.20
CA ASP A 331 24.98 3.03 14.15
C ASP A 331 25.25 1.62 13.58
N PRO A 332 26.38 1.42 12.87
CA PRO A 332 26.70 0.14 12.26
C PRO A 332 26.99 -0.89 13.37
N ASN A 333 25.94 -1.61 13.74
CA ASN A 333 26.00 -2.93 14.36
C ASN A 333 26.35 -3.01 15.88
N PRO A 334 25.64 -2.33 16.80
CA PRO A 334 25.53 -2.79 18.18
C PRO A 334 24.22 -3.57 18.41
N PRO A 335 24.24 -4.65 19.24
CA PRO A 335 23.03 -5.37 19.67
C PRO A 335 21.95 -4.46 20.25
N THR A 336 22.33 -3.28 20.75
CA THR A 336 21.39 -2.33 21.37
C THR A 336 20.56 -1.53 20.37
N ALA A 337 20.94 -1.46 19.09
CA ALA A 337 20.21 -0.69 18.08
C ALA A 337 18.75 -1.17 17.94
N ILE A 338 18.52 -2.49 18.03
CA ILE A 338 17.18 -3.11 18.01
C ILE A 338 16.26 -2.55 19.10
N TYR A 339 16.82 -2.26 20.27
CA TYR A 339 16.08 -1.84 21.45
C TYR A 339 15.97 -0.32 21.61
N LYS A 340 16.93 0.44 21.04
CA LYS A 340 16.98 1.90 21.15
C LYS A 340 16.32 2.62 19.97
N ALA A 341 16.45 2.07 18.76
CA ALA A 341 15.85 2.65 17.58
C ALA A 341 14.38 2.23 17.52
N LYS A 342 13.48 3.10 17.98
CA LYS A 342 12.05 2.81 18.03
C LYS A 342 11.23 3.78 17.18
N THR A 343 10.10 3.30 16.71
CA THR A 343 9.05 4.06 16.02
C THR A 343 7.68 3.52 16.44
N LYS A 344 6.59 4.13 15.98
CA LYS A 344 5.24 3.69 16.34
C LYS A 344 4.71 2.68 15.33
N ILE A 345 4.05 1.66 15.85
CA ILE A 345 3.24 0.71 15.08
C ILE A 345 1.80 0.80 15.58
N LEU A 346 0.84 0.84 14.65
CA LEU A 346 -0.59 0.75 14.93
C LEU A 346 -1.12 -0.53 14.27
N LEU A 347 -1.83 -1.35 15.05
CA LEU A 347 -2.46 -2.58 14.60
C LEU A 347 -3.97 -2.54 14.84
N VAL A 348 -4.72 -3.06 13.88
CA VAL A 348 -6.13 -3.40 14.04
C VAL A 348 -6.25 -4.90 13.94
N ARG A 349 -6.42 -5.55 15.08
CA ARG A 349 -6.50 -7.00 15.22
C ARG A 349 -7.94 -7.47 15.22
N ARG A 350 -8.25 -8.45 14.37
CA ARG A 350 -9.52 -9.16 14.34
C ARG A 350 -9.30 -10.66 14.46
N ARG A 351 -10.09 -11.31 15.30
CA ARG A 351 -10.14 -12.78 15.42
C ARG A 351 -11.36 -13.27 14.66
N ALA A 352 -11.19 -13.48 13.36
CA ALA A 352 -12.24 -13.87 12.43
C ALA A 352 -11.65 -14.68 11.26
N THR A 353 -12.50 -15.40 10.54
CA THR A 353 -12.13 -16.12 9.30
C THR A 353 -12.26 -15.25 8.06
N GLU A 354 -12.91 -14.10 8.17
CA GLU A 354 -13.06 -13.09 7.13
C GLU A 354 -12.98 -11.72 7.78
N SER A 355 -12.29 -10.77 7.15
CA SER A 355 -12.23 -9.38 7.63
C SER A 355 -12.19 -8.41 6.46
N THR A 356 -12.85 -7.26 6.64
CA THR A 356 -12.72 -6.12 5.73
C THR A 356 -12.30 -4.90 6.52
N PHE A 357 -11.06 -4.48 6.39
CA PHE A 357 -10.56 -3.24 6.96
C PHE A 357 -10.89 -2.10 6.00
N ILE A 358 -11.50 -1.03 6.49
CA ILE A 358 -11.91 0.12 5.68
C ILE A 358 -11.35 1.37 6.35
N ALA A 359 -10.24 1.86 5.80
CA ALA A 359 -9.54 3.05 6.26
C ALA A 359 -9.79 4.23 5.32
N LEU A 360 -10.01 5.41 5.89
CA LEU A 360 -9.91 6.67 5.18
C LEU A 360 -8.68 7.43 5.67
N TRP A 361 -7.85 7.87 4.73
CA TRP A 361 -6.65 8.65 5.00
C TRP A 361 -6.87 10.09 4.56
N GLU A 362 -6.82 11.00 5.51
CA GLU A 362 -7.13 12.41 5.35
C GLU A 362 -5.89 13.26 5.73
N PRO A 363 -5.05 13.60 4.74
CA PRO A 363 -3.95 14.52 4.98
C PRO A 363 -4.42 15.98 4.93
N TYR A 364 -4.23 16.72 6.01
CA TYR A 364 -4.58 18.13 6.10
C TYR A 364 -3.46 18.97 6.73
N SER A 365 -3.55 20.29 6.54
CA SER A 365 -2.60 21.24 7.13
C SER A 365 -3.16 21.93 8.37
N GLU A 366 -4.18 22.76 8.20
CA GLU A 366 -4.74 23.55 9.32
C GLU A 366 -5.93 22.85 9.97
N SER A 367 -6.83 22.29 9.16
CA SER A 367 -8.07 21.68 9.65
C SER A 367 -8.48 20.50 8.77
N PRO A 368 -9.10 19.47 9.37
CA PRO A 368 -9.69 18.38 8.61
C PRO A 368 -10.84 18.89 7.74
N PHE A 369 -11.00 18.31 6.56
CA PHE A 369 -12.05 18.56 5.58
C PHE A 369 -13.07 17.43 5.47
N ILE A 370 -12.86 16.28 6.13
CA ILE A 370 -13.85 15.21 6.33
C ILE A 370 -14.54 15.46 7.67
N LYS A 371 -15.83 15.74 7.61
CA LYS A 371 -16.69 15.93 8.79
C LYS A 371 -17.12 14.58 9.37
N GLU A 372 -17.52 13.66 8.49
CA GLU A 372 -17.95 12.32 8.88
C GLU A 372 -17.65 11.31 7.78
N ALA A 373 -17.44 10.06 8.18
CA ALA A 373 -17.38 8.92 7.29
C ALA A 373 -18.12 7.75 7.94
N ARG A 374 -19.02 7.11 7.21
CA ARG A 374 -19.82 6.00 7.73
C ARG A 374 -20.09 4.95 6.66
N LEU A 375 -20.20 3.70 7.11
CA LEU A 375 -20.64 2.59 6.28
C LEU A 375 -22.16 2.67 6.13
N LEU A 376 -22.66 2.68 4.89
CA LEU A 376 -24.09 2.62 4.60
C LEU A 376 -24.56 1.16 4.45
N LYS A 377 -23.74 0.32 3.83
CA LYS A 377 -24.04 -1.09 3.60
C LYS A 377 -22.75 -1.90 3.48
N LYS A 378 -22.77 -3.13 3.98
CA LYS A 378 -21.75 -4.15 3.70
C LYS A 378 -22.43 -5.51 3.63
N GLU A 379 -22.37 -6.14 2.47
CA GLU A 379 -22.97 -7.46 2.23
C GLU A 379 -22.25 -8.18 1.10
N ARG A 380 -22.04 -9.50 1.23
CA ARG A 380 -21.54 -10.37 0.15
C ARG A 380 -20.31 -9.79 -0.59
N GLY A 381 -19.33 -9.29 0.16
CA GLY A 381 -18.10 -8.67 -0.37
C GLY A 381 -18.25 -7.25 -0.94
N SER A 382 -19.49 -6.76 -1.07
CA SER A 382 -19.80 -5.41 -1.50
C SER A 382 -19.93 -4.47 -0.31
N LEU A 383 -19.56 -3.21 -0.48
CA LEU A 383 -19.73 -2.17 0.52
C LEU A 383 -20.10 -0.83 -0.12
N ALA A 384 -20.83 -0.02 0.62
CA ALA A 384 -21.13 1.35 0.29
C ALA A 384 -20.84 2.23 1.50
N LEU A 385 -20.14 3.34 1.29
CA LEU A 385 -19.80 4.30 2.34
C LEU A 385 -20.17 5.71 1.91
N LYS A 386 -20.47 6.55 2.90
CA LYS A 386 -20.72 7.98 2.75
C LYS A 386 -19.60 8.76 3.44
N VAL A 387 -19.05 9.75 2.77
CA VAL A 387 -18.08 10.72 3.30
C VAL A 387 -18.70 12.10 3.22
N GLY A 388 -18.99 12.71 4.36
CA GLY A 388 -19.44 14.10 4.46
C GLY A 388 -18.25 15.04 4.57
N LEU A 389 -18.16 16.00 3.67
CA LEU A 389 -17.09 17.00 3.61
C LEU A 389 -17.50 18.29 4.34
N ALA A 390 -16.51 19.02 4.85
CA ALA A 390 -16.72 20.22 5.65
C ALA A 390 -17.39 21.36 4.86
N ASP A 391 -17.27 21.38 3.54
CA ASP A 391 -17.91 22.36 2.66
C ASP A 391 -19.34 21.98 2.24
N GLY A 392 -19.91 20.93 2.83
CA GLY A 392 -21.27 20.46 2.57
C GLY A 392 -21.41 19.53 1.38
N ARG A 393 -20.31 19.13 0.73
CA ARG A 393 -20.30 18.02 -0.24
C ARG A 393 -20.44 16.67 0.46
N GLU A 394 -20.99 15.71 -0.27
CA GLU A 394 -21.11 14.33 0.15
C GLU A 394 -20.61 13.41 -0.96
N ASP A 395 -19.70 12.50 -0.62
CA ASP A 395 -19.23 11.46 -1.52
C ASP A 395 -19.84 10.11 -1.10
N TYR A 396 -20.44 9.43 -2.07
CA TYR A 396 -20.94 8.06 -1.93
C TYR A 396 -20.05 7.14 -2.74
N ILE A 397 -19.39 6.21 -2.08
CA ILE A 397 -18.44 5.29 -2.70
C ILE A 397 -18.97 3.87 -2.54
N LEU A 398 -19.10 3.16 -3.66
CA LEU A 398 -19.61 1.80 -3.74
C LEU A 398 -18.52 0.91 -4.33
N ILE A 399 -18.27 -0.23 -3.69
CA ILE A 399 -17.22 -1.16 -4.08
C ILE A 399 -17.79 -2.56 -4.03
N SER A 400 -17.69 -3.31 -5.12
CA SER A 400 -18.22 -4.67 -5.25
C SER A 400 -17.18 -5.63 -5.81
N PRO A 401 -17.31 -6.96 -5.63
CA PRO A 401 -16.27 -7.91 -5.98
C PRO A 401 -16.16 -8.20 -7.50
N GLY A 402 -17.24 -8.04 -8.27
CA GLY A 402 -17.33 -8.39 -9.70
C GLY A 402 -17.87 -7.26 -10.58
N PHE A 403 -17.75 -7.43 -11.90
CA PHE A 403 -18.19 -6.46 -12.91
C PHE A 403 -19.72 -6.44 -13.10
N ASP A 404 -20.37 -7.54 -12.74
CA ASP A 404 -21.81 -7.79 -12.75
C ASP A 404 -22.43 -7.69 -11.34
N SER A 405 -21.59 -7.50 -10.31
CA SER A 405 -22.03 -7.42 -8.93
C SER A 405 -22.93 -6.22 -8.72
N VAL A 406 -24.06 -6.46 -8.04
CA VAL A 406 -25.06 -5.45 -7.77
C VAL A 406 -25.04 -5.09 -6.30
N ILE A 407 -24.90 -3.79 -6.01
CA ILE A 407 -25.16 -3.23 -4.69
C ILE A 407 -26.15 -2.08 -4.84
N GLU A 408 -27.17 -2.10 -3.98
CA GLU A 408 -28.21 -1.09 -3.91
C GLU A 408 -28.39 -0.68 -2.45
N VAL A 409 -28.31 0.63 -2.21
CA VAL A 409 -28.44 1.25 -0.89
C VAL A 409 -29.08 2.62 -1.09
N GLU A 410 -30.11 2.92 -0.29
CA GLU A 410 -30.87 4.17 -0.43
C GLU A 410 -31.33 4.36 -1.90
N GLU A 411 -31.02 5.50 -2.52
CA GLU A 411 -31.33 5.81 -3.92
C GLU A 411 -30.21 5.45 -4.91
N ILE A 412 -29.18 4.74 -4.44
CA ILE A 412 -27.95 4.47 -5.17
C ILE A 412 -27.89 3.01 -5.60
N LYS A 413 -27.54 2.79 -6.87
CA LYS A 413 -27.31 1.46 -7.41
C LYS A 413 -26.03 1.42 -8.21
N LEU A 414 -25.16 0.47 -7.91
CA LEU A 414 -24.00 0.11 -8.70
C LEU A 414 -24.21 -1.30 -9.27
N VAL A 415 -23.96 -1.45 -10.56
CA VAL A 415 -23.68 -2.72 -11.23
C VAL A 415 -22.25 -2.63 -11.74
N GLY A 416 -21.31 -3.18 -10.97
CA GLY A 416 -19.88 -3.00 -11.21
C GLY A 416 -18.99 -3.06 -9.98
N ARG A 417 -17.69 -2.87 -10.22
CA ARG A 417 -16.61 -2.95 -9.23
C ARG A 417 -16.47 -1.71 -8.37
N PHE A 418 -16.55 -0.52 -8.96
CA PHE A 418 -16.35 0.73 -8.23
C PHE A 418 -17.25 1.84 -8.77
N GLY A 419 -17.87 2.59 -7.86
CA GLY A 419 -18.65 3.78 -8.16
C GLY A 419 -18.36 4.90 -7.17
N LEU A 420 -18.26 6.13 -7.65
CA LEU A 420 -18.24 7.36 -6.85
C LEU A 420 -19.38 8.26 -7.33
N VAL A 421 -20.17 8.78 -6.38
CA VAL A 421 -21.13 9.87 -6.63
C VAL A 421 -20.80 11.00 -5.67
N ARG A 422 -20.56 12.20 -6.20
CA ARG A 422 -20.41 13.42 -5.40
C ARG A 422 -21.65 14.28 -5.55
N ARG A 423 -22.19 14.71 -4.41
CA ARG A 423 -23.42 15.49 -4.29
C ARG A 423 -23.17 16.75 -3.47
N VAL A 424 -23.87 17.83 -3.83
CA VAL A 424 -23.99 19.05 -3.01
C VAL A 424 -25.47 19.31 -2.82
N LYS A 425 -25.93 19.40 -1.56
CA LYS A 425 -27.37 19.51 -1.23
C LYS A 425 -28.15 18.40 -1.92
N ASP A 426 -29.01 18.69 -2.90
CA ASP A 426 -29.80 17.69 -3.64
C ASP A 426 -29.32 17.47 -5.08
N THR A 427 -28.17 18.03 -5.46
CA THR A 427 -27.65 17.98 -6.83
C THR A 427 -26.42 17.08 -6.94
N VAL A 428 -26.47 16.11 -7.84
CA VAL A 428 -25.31 15.30 -8.23
C VAL A 428 -24.37 16.16 -9.07
N GLN A 429 -23.15 16.35 -8.59
CA GLN A 429 -22.10 17.14 -9.25
C GLN A 429 -21.20 16.26 -10.11
N GLU A 430 -20.93 15.04 -9.65
CA GLU A 430 -19.99 14.13 -10.30
C GLU A 430 -20.43 12.69 -10.10
N MET A 431 -20.24 11.88 -11.14
CA MET A 431 -20.41 10.44 -11.08
C MET A 431 -19.23 9.80 -11.80
N TYR A 432 -18.74 8.70 -11.25
CA TYR A 432 -17.66 7.92 -11.81
C TYR A 432 -17.96 6.44 -11.63
N LEU A 433 -17.89 5.67 -12.73
CA LEU A 433 -18.12 4.24 -12.77
C LEU A 433 -16.88 3.56 -13.36
N LEU A 434 -16.36 2.56 -12.66
CA LEU A 434 -15.22 1.77 -13.09
C LEU A 434 -15.53 0.27 -12.97
N GLY A 435 -15.27 -0.46 -14.06
CA GLY A 435 -15.48 -1.90 -14.12
C GLY A 435 -16.94 -2.29 -13.90
N GLY A 436 -17.86 -1.75 -14.70
CA GLY A 436 -19.30 -2.04 -14.59
C GLY A 436 -20.13 -1.38 -15.69
N SER A 437 -21.44 -1.58 -15.62
CA SER A 437 -22.40 -1.13 -16.65
C SER A 437 -23.40 -0.08 -16.17
N LEU A 438 -23.57 0.09 -14.86
CA LEU A 438 -24.50 1.07 -14.30
C LEU A 438 -24.01 1.66 -12.99
N LEU A 439 -24.06 2.99 -12.89
CA LEU A 439 -24.11 3.72 -11.63
C LEU A 439 -25.33 4.65 -11.67
N ARG A 440 -26.22 4.54 -10.69
CA ARG A 440 -27.43 5.34 -10.58
C ARG A 440 -27.51 5.99 -9.21
N PHE A 441 -27.93 7.24 -9.16
CA PHE A 441 -28.27 7.98 -7.95
C PHE A 441 -29.55 8.77 -8.21
N GLY A 442 -30.67 8.38 -7.61
CA GLY A 442 -31.98 8.97 -7.90
C GLY A 442 -32.30 8.89 -9.40
N SER A 443 -32.48 10.06 -10.04
CA SER A 443 -32.70 10.20 -11.48
C SER A 443 -31.42 10.24 -12.33
N SER A 444 -30.27 10.52 -11.73
CA SER A 444 -28.97 10.58 -12.42
C SER A 444 -28.41 9.18 -12.66
N ARG A 445 -27.85 8.94 -13.85
CA ARG A 445 -27.28 7.62 -14.19
C ARG A 445 -26.12 7.72 -15.20
N LEU A 446 -25.11 6.89 -14.96
CA LEU A 446 -24.12 6.50 -15.95
C LEU A 446 -24.43 5.09 -16.42
N ARG A 447 -24.47 4.90 -17.75
CA ARG A 447 -24.56 3.58 -18.38
C ARG A 447 -23.37 3.39 -19.29
N LEU A 448 -22.69 2.27 -19.14
CA LEU A 448 -21.64 1.82 -20.02
C LEU A 448 -22.06 0.48 -20.63
N PRO A 449 -21.56 0.11 -21.81
CA PRO A 449 -21.66 -1.27 -22.27
C PRO A 449 -21.00 -2.20 -21.24
N ASN A 450 -21.41 -3.47 -21.23
CA ASN A 450 -20.72 -4.47 -20.42
C ASN A 450 -19.24 -4.53 -20.84
N PRO A 451 -18.31 -4.73 -19.90
CA PRO A 451 -16.91 -4.94 -20.24
C PRO A 451 -16.80 -6.11 -21.23
N PRO A 452 -16.02 -5.96 -22.32
CA PRO A 452 -15.76 -7.09 -23.20
C PRO A 452 -14.99 -8.15 -22.43
N GLU A 453 -15.41 -9.41 -22.58
CA GLU A 453 -14.70 -10.57 -22.05
C GLU A 453 -13.96 -11.27 -23.18
N GLY A 454 -12.84 -11.89 -22.85
CA GLY A 454 -12.08 -12.65 -23.82
C GLY A 454 -10.77 -13.20 -23.25
N ILE A 455 -10.14 -14.07 -24.03
CA ILE A 455 -8.86 -14.69 -23.67
C ILE A 455 -7.74 -13.88 -24.30
N VAL A 456 -6.80 -13.40 -23.48
CA VAL A 456 -5.58 -12.78 -24.00
C VAL A 456 -4.73 -13.86 -24.67
N ARG A 457 -4.59 -13.78 -26.00
CA ARG A 457 -3.82 -14.74 -26.80
C ARG A 457 -2.40 -14.29 -27.06
N ASN A 458 -2.18 -12.98 -27.16
CA ASN A 458 -0.87 -12.43 -27.44
C ASN A 458 -0.75 -10.99 -26.91
N VAL A 459 0.47 -10.47 -26.87
CA VAL A 459 0.78 -9.08 -26.50
C VAL A 459 1.64 -8.47 -27.59
N ARG A 460 1.18 -7.35 -28.17
CA ARG A 460 2.02 -6.50 -29.02
C ARG A 460 2.79 -5.51 -28.17
N SER A 461 4.06 -5.31 -28.48
CA SER A 461 4.88 -4.31 -27.80
C SER A 461 5.92 -3.70 -28.73
N TYR A 462 6.22 -2.43 -28.49
CA TYR A 462 7.35 -1.76 -29.17
C TYR A 462 8.69 -2.47 -28.95
N ALA A 463 8.85 -3.19 -27.84
CA ALA A 463 10.06 -3.99 -27.58
C ALA A 463 10.19 -5.20 -28.51
N ASN A 464 9.06 -5.75 -28.97
CA ASN A 464 9.00 -6.84 -29.95
C ASN A 464 9.03 -6.33 -31.40
N GLY A 465 9.17 -5.02 -31.62
CA GLY A 465 9.13 -4.42 -32.96
C GLY A 465 7.71 -4.16 -33.49
N ASP A 466 6.67 -4.33 -32.67
CA ASP A 466 5.30 -3.99 -33.07
C ASP A 466 5.12 -2.46 -33.18
N ASN A 467 4.22 -2.04 -34.08
CA ASN A 467 3.89 -0.62 -34.28
C ASN A 467 2.93 -0.07 -33.20
N GLU A 468 2.48 -0.90 -32.27
CA GLU A 468 1.57 -0.54 -31.20
C GLU A 468 1.82 -1.39 -29.95
N LYS A 469 1.25 -0.96 -28.82
CA LYS A 469 1.28 -1.69 -27.56
C LYS A 469 -0.14 -2.04 -27.13
N CYS A 470 -0.54 -3.30 -27.30
CA CYS A 470 -1.90 -3.76 -27.01
C CYS A 470 -1.94 -5.25 -26.62
N LEU A 471 -3.05 -5.66 -26.02
CA LEU A 471 -3.40 -7.08 -25.82
C LEU A 471 -4.18 -7.55 -27.04
N ILE A 472 -3.82 -8.71 -27.59
CA ILE A 472 -4.62 -9.39 -28.60
C ILE A 472 -5.55 -10.34 -27.87
N VAL A 473 -6.85 -10.02 -27.93
CA VAL A 473 -7.90 -10.71 -27.18
C VAL A 473 -8.80 -11.45 -28.16
N GLU A 474 -8.99 -12.74 -27.94
CA GLU A 474 -10.05 -13.51 -28.60
C GLU A 474 -11.33 -13.32 -27.80
N THR A 475 -12.32 -12.67 -28.42
CA THR A 475 -13.66 -12.49 -27.84
C THR A 475 -14.53 -13.73 -28.15
N PRO A 476 -15.44 -14.13 -27.25
CA PRO A 476 -16.40 -15.22 -27.46
C PRO A 476 -17.25 -15.09 -28.72
#